data_AF-A0A7W1LSU0-F1
#
_entry.id   AF-A0A7W1LSU0-F1
#
_cell.length_a   1.000
_cell.length_b   1.000
_cell.length_c   1.000
_cell.angle_alpha   90.00
_cell.angle_beta   90.00
_cell.angle_gamma   90.00
#
_symmetry.space_group_name_H-M   'P 1'
#
loop_
_entity.id
_entity.type
_entity.pdbx_description
1 polymer ?
#
loop_
_entity_poly.entity_id
_entity_poly.type
_entity_poly.pdbx_seq_one_letter_code
_entity_poly.pdbx_strand_id
1 'polypeptide(L)'
;MIRRPSSRPVVLRTGLILLATFNTLVGVWLLVAPDSFFRNFPGLGMHWVSVFPPYNEHALTDFGGALLGVTAVVWIAALVLERRLVQVALVAQLVQAVPHFVYHLAHLDALPTDEAIASQVTLAMPVVVPLVLLWLTRQEWDGETDHQAEARRADSNSS
;
A
#
# COMPACT_ATOMS: atom_id res chain seq x y z
N MET A 1 22.78 1.82 30.52
CA MET A 1 22.40 2.48 29.24
C MET A 1 21.16 1.75 28.71
N ILE A 2 19.97 2.37 28.76
CA ILE A 2 18.72 1.72 28.31
C ILE A 2 18.57 1.99 26.80
N ARG A 3 18.74 0.97 25.96
CA ARG A 3 18.42 1.06 24.52
C ARG A 3 16.90 1.25 24.39
N ARG A 4 16.45 2.38 23.85
CA ARG A 4 15.04 2.55 23.48
C ARG A 4 14.70 1.52 22.40
N PRO A 5 13.58 0.79 22.52
CA PRO A 5 13.15 -0.12 21.46
C PRO A 5 12.93 0.68 20.17
N SER A 6 13.37 0.14 19.04
CA SER A 6 13.16 0.78 17.74
C SER A 6 11.66 0.83 17.43
N SER A 7 11.14 2.01 17.10
CA SER A 7 9.73 2.16 16.70
C SER A 7 9.46 1.64 15.28
N ARG A 8 10.50 1.31 14.52
CA ARG A 8 10.41 0.93 13.10
C ARG A 8 9.52 -0.30 12.83
N PRO A 9 9.65 -1.44 13.54
CA PRO A 9 8.77 -2.58 13.30
C PRO A 9 7.30 -2.27 13.58
N VAL A 10 7.04 -1.40 14.57
CA VAL A 10 5.68 -0.91 14.87
C VAL A 10 5.16 -0.06 13.72
N VAL A 11 5.95 0.89 13.22
CA VAL A 11 5.56 1.73 12.07
C VAL A 11 5.30 0.89 10.82
N LEU A 12 6.18 -0.06 10.49
CA LEU A 12 6.02 -0.96 9.36
C LEU A 12 4.73 -1.79 9.49
N ARG A 13 4.53 -2.42 10.64
CA ARG A 13 3.33 -3.24 10.90
C ARG A 13 2.06 -2.41 10.82
N THR A 14 2.02 -1.25 11.48
CA THR A 14 0.87 -0.35 11.44
C THR A 14 0.56 0.09 10.02
N GLY A 15 1.57 0.51 9.25
CA GLY A 15 1.38 0.92 7.85
C GLY A 15 0.86 -0.21 6.96
N LEU A 16 1.40 -1.43 7.11
CA LEU A 16 0.93 -2.62 6.38
C LEU A 16 -0.50 -2.99 6.76
N ILE A 17 -0.85 -2.97 8.05
CA ILE A 17 -2.20 -3.26 8.54
C ILE A 17 -3.21 -2.26 7.98
N LEU A 18 -2.88 -0.96 7.98
CA LEU A 18 -3.76 0.08 7.46
C LEU A 18 -4.01 -0.11 5.95
N LEU A 19 -2.95 -0.33 5.18
CA LEU A 19 -3.06 -0.63 3.74
C LEU A 19 -3.92 -1.87 3.50
N ALA A 20 -3.62 -2.96 4.21
CA ALA A 20 -4.30 -4.23 4.01
C ALA A 20 -5.78 -4.13 4.42
N THR A 21 -6.08 -3.43 5.50
CA THR A 21 -7.47 -3.22 5.97
C THR A 21 -8.28 -2.46 4.93
N PHE A 22 -7.78 -1.33 4.45
CA PHE A 22 -8.48 -0.51 3.46
C PHE A 22 -8.75 -1.30 2.16
N ASN A 23 -7.72 -1.96 1.62
CA ASN A 23 -7.87 -2.74 0.39
C ASN A 23 -8.76 -3.97 0.59
N THR A 24 -8.77 -4.57 1.78
CA THR A 24 -9.70 -5.67 2.10
C THR A 24 -11.13 -5.19 2.06
N LEU A 25 -11.43 -4.04 2.67
CA LEU A 25 -12.79 -3.46 2.66
C LEU A 25 -13.27 -3.18 1.24
N VAL A 26 -12.41 -2.56 0.41
CA VAL A 26 -12.71 -2.28 -1.00
C VAL A 26 -12.89 -3.57 -1.80
N GLY A 27 -11.96 -4.53 -1.66
CA GLY A 27 -12.00 -5.80 -2.39
C GLY A 27 -13.20 -6.66 -2.00
N VAL A 28 -13.57 -6.72 -0.73
CA VAL A 28 -14.78 -7.41 -0.26
C VAL A 28 -16.04 -6.74 -0.80
N TRP A 29 -16.11 -5.40 -0.80
CA TRP A 29 -17.28 -4.70 -1.36
C TRP A 29 -17.43 -4.97 -2.86
N LEU A 30 -16.34 -4.88 -3.63
CA LEU A 30 -16.31 -5.24 -5.05
C LEU A 30 -16.78 -6.69 -5.31
N LEU A 31 -16.32 -7.64 -4.49
CA LEU A 31 -16.61 -9.06 -4.66
C LEU A 31 -18.04 -9.44 -4.26
N VAL A 32 -18.55 -8.86 -3.17
CA VAL A 32 -19.83 -9.28 -2.54
C VAL A 32 -21.01 -8.41 -2.98
N ALA A 33 -20.78 -7.13 -3.26
CA ALA A 33 -21.83 -6.19 -3.65
C ALA A 33 -21.35 -5.21 -4.74
N PRO A 34 -20.95 -5.72 -5.94
CA PRO A 34 -20.37 -4.91 -7.02
C PRO A 34 -21.28 -3.78 -7.51
N ASP A 35 -22.59 -4.01 -7.63
CA ASP A 35 -23.55 -2.95 -8.01
C ASP A 35 -23.61 -1.83 -6.98
N SER A 36 -23.61 -2.18 -5.69
CA SER A 36 -23.57 -1.21 -4.61
C SER A 36 -22.27 -0.43 -4.60
N PHE A 37 -21.13 -1.09 -4.84
CA PHE A 37 -19.83 -0.44 -4.96
C PHE A 37 -19.83 0.56 -6.13
N PHE A 38 -20.25 0.11 -7.31
CA PHE A 38 -20.30 0.96 -8.51
C PHE A 38 -21.13 2.22 -8.29
N ARG A 39 -22.29 2.08 -7.65
CA ARG A 39 -23.21 3.21 -7.45
C ARG A 39 -22.80 4.11 -6.30
N ASN A 40 -22.23 3.58 -5.23
CA ASN A 40 -22.15 4.30 -3.95
C ASN A 40 -20.73 4.51 -3.43
N PHE A 41 -19.69 4.01 -4.09
CA PHE A 41 -18.32 4.25 -3.62
C PHE A 41 -17.94 5.73 -3.74
N PRO A 42 -17.27 6.32 -2.73
CA PRO A 42 -16.72 5.73 -1.50
C PRO A 42 -17.68 5.67 -0.31
N GLY A 43 -18.94 6.04 -0.50
CA GLY A 43 -19.97 6.20 0.52
C GLY A 43 -20.30 7.68 0.71
N LEU A 44 -21.00 8.00 1.81
CA LEU A 44 -21.28 9.39 2.22
C LEU A 44 -22.02 10.23 1.16
N GLY A 45 -22.77 9.58 0.26
CA GLY A 45 -23.48 10.25 -0.84
C GLY A 45 -22.60 10.65 -2.04
N MET A 46 -21.33 10.23 -2.05
CA MET A 46 -20.42 10.44 -3.19
C MET A 46 -20.50 9.30 -4.21
N HIS A 47 -20.10 9.60 -5.44
CA HIS A 47 -20.31 8.73 -6.60
C HIS A 47 -19.06 8.66 -7.49
N TRP A 48 -17.94 8.17 -6.97
CA TRP A 48 -16.64 8.26 -7.65
C TRP A 48 -16.44 7.23 -8.77
N VAL A 49 -17.23 6.15 -8.80
CA VAL A 49 -17.07 5.05 -9.75
C VAL A 49 -18.12 5.13 -10.87
N SER A 50 -19.36 5.49 -10.55
CA SER A 50 -20.47 5.53 -11.52
C SER A 50 -20.31 6.59 -12.61
N VAL A 51 -19.37 7.53 -12.46
CA VAL A 51 -18.96 8.48 -13.51
C VAL A 51 -18.24 7.82 -14.69
N PHE A 52 -17.84 6.55 -14.57
CA PHE A 52 -17.21 5.75 -15.63
C PHE A 52 -18.14 4.60 -16.11
N PRO A 53 -19.26 4.88 -16.80
CA PRO A 53 -20.11 3.84 -17.37
C PRO A 53 -19.47 3.13 -18.58
N PRO A 54 -19.90 1.91 -18.95
CA PRO A 54 -21.00 1.12 -18.34
C PRO A 54 -20.56 0.21 -17.19
N TYR A 55 -21.51 -0.12 -16.29
CA TYR A 55 -21.33 -1.15 -15.26
C TYR A 55 -21.06 -2.53 -15.88
N ASN A 56 -20.08 -3.24 -15.33
CA ASN A 56 -19.82 -4.64 -15.65
C ASN A 56 -19.53 -5.41 -14.35
N GLU A 57 -20.51 -6.22 -13.93
CA GLU A 57 -20.45 -7.01 -12.70
C GLU A 57 -19.25 -7.95 -12.65
N HIS A 58 -18.99 -8.64 -13.77
CA HIS A 58 -17.90 -9.60 -13.85
C HIS A 58 -16.55 -8.91 -13.67
N ALA A 59 -16.35 -7.78 -14.35
CA ALA A 59 -15.11 -7.00 -14.24
C ALA A 59 -14.86 -6.48 -12.81
N LEU A 60 -15.90 -5.99 -12.12
CA LEU A 60 -15.76 -5.52 -10.74
C LEU A 60 -15.51 -6.67 -9.77
N THR A 61 -16.19 -7.80 -9.95
CA THR A 61 -16.01 -9.00 -9.12
C THR A 61 -14.59 -9.55 -9.26
N ASP A 62 -14.08 -9.66 -10.51
CA ASP A 62 -12.71 -10.11 -10.79
C ASP A 62 -11.67 -9.14 -10.22
N PHE A 63 -11.90 -7.83 -10.37
CA PHE A 63 -11.02 -6.81 -9.79
C PHE A 63 -11.00 -6.89 -8.25
N GLY A 64 -12.15 -7.12 -7.62
CA GLY A 64 -12.26 -7.37 -6.18
C GLY A 64 -11.45 -8.59 -5.75
N GLY A 65 -11.58 -9.71 -6.47
CA GLY A 65 -10.79 -10.92 -6.22
C GLY A 65 -9.28 -10.70 -6.37
N ALA A 66 -8.85 -10.00 -7.43
CA ALA A 66 -7.45 -9.66 -7.65
C ALA A 66 -6.88 -8.75 -6.55
N LEU A 67 -7.65 -7.74 -6.13
CA LEU A 67 -7.27 -6.84 -5.04
C LEU A 67 -7.12 -7.58 -3.70
N LEU A 68 -8.03 -8.52 -3.41
CA LEU A 68 -7.93 -9.38 -2.22
C LEU A 68 -6.69 -10.29 -2.29
N GLY A 69 -6.34 -10.80 -3.48
CA GLY A 69 -5.12 -11.57 -3.69
C GLY A 69 -3.84 -10.79 -3.36
N VAL A 70 -3.70 -9.56 -3.86
CA VAL A 70 -2.58 -8.68 -3.51
C VAL A 70 -2.57 -8.36 -2.02
N THR A 71 -3.74 -8.06 -1.47
CA THR A 71 -3.91 -7.68 -0.07
C THR A 71 -3.60 -8.81 0.91
N ALA A 72 -3.84 -10.07 0.53
CA ALA A 72 -3.44 -11.24 1.32
C ALA A 72 -1.92 -11.27 1.53
N VAL A 73 -1.13 -10.95 0.51
CA VAL A 73 0.34 -10.86 0.64
C VAL A 73 0.74 -9.75 1.61
N VAL A 74 0.05 -8.60 1.58
CA VAL A 74 0.29 -7.48 2.51
C VAL A 74 -0.05 -7.88 3.94
N TRP A 75 -1.15 -8.61 4.18
CA TRP A 75 -1.48 -9.17 5.49
C TRP A 75 -0.40 -10.11 6.01
N ILE A 76 0.06 -11.05 5.18
CA ILE A 76 1.11 -12.00 5.57
C ILE A 76 2.40 -11.23 5.92
N ALA A 77 2.76 -10.22 5.13
CA ALA A 77 3.91 -9.36 5.44
C ALA A 77 3.75 -8.61 6.77
N ALA A 78 2.55 -8.11 7.10
CA ALA A 78 2.28 -7.43 8.36
C ALA A 78 2.43 -8.34 9.59
N LEU A 79 2.02 -9.60 9.44
CA LEU A 79 2.09 -10.62 10.49
C LEU A 79 3.54 -11.08 10.72
N VAL A 80 4.24 -11.45 9.65
CA VAL A 80 5.58 -12.07 9.72
C VAL A 80 6.68 -11.02 9.90
N LEU A 81 6.57 -9.84 9.29
CA LEU A 81 7.60 -8.79 9.25
C LEU A 81 8.98 -9.25 8.76
N GLU A 82 9.04 -10.26 7.90
CA GLU A 82 10.29 -10.62 7.21
C GLU A 82 10.60 -9.58 6.13
N ARG A 83 11.84 -9.05 6.13
CA ARG A 83 12.21 -7.87 5.35
C ARG A 83 11.93 -8.02 3.86
N ARG A 84 12.31 -9.16 3.25
CA ARG A 84 12.11 -9.37 1.81
C ARG A 84 10.64 -9.54 1.48
N LEU A 85 9.89 -10.27 2.29
CA LEU A 85 8.44 -10.39 2.16
C LEU A 85 7.73 -9.02 2.25
N VAL A 86 8.13 -8.16 3.20
CA VAL A 86 7.60 -6.79 3.30
C VAL A 86 7.90 -6.02 2.01
N GLN A 87 9.13 -6.07 1.50
CA GLN A 87 9.48 -5.39 0.26
C GLN A 87 8.68 -5.91 -0.94
N VAL A 88 8.52 -7.22 -1.07
CA VAL A 88 7.72 -7.85 -2.14
C VAL A 88 6.25 -7.41 -2.04
N ALA A 89 5.67 -7.42 -0.85
CA ALA A 89 4.29 -7.00 -0.64
C ALA A 89 4.07 -5.53 -1.00
N LEU A 90 4.99 -4.65 -0.60
CA LEU A 90 4.92 -3.22 -0.91
C LEU A 90 5.13 -2.95 -2.41
N VAL A 91 6.00 -3.70 -3.08
CA VAL A 91 6.17 -3.61 -4.54
C VAL A 91 4.93 -4.09 -5.26
N ALA A 92 4.33 -5.22 -4.85
CA ALA A 92 3.09 -5.71 -5.43
C ALA A 92 1.94 -4.68 -5.27
N GLN A 93 1.84 -4.05 -4.10
CA GLN A 93 0.91 -2.95 -3.86
C GLN A 93 1.15 -1.78 -4.82
N LEU A 94 2.41 -1.38 -5.05
CA LEU A 94 2.74 -0.28 -5.96
C LEU A 94 2.42 -0.61 -7.42
N VAL A 95 2.70 -1.85 -7.86
CA VAL A 95 2.38 -2.31 -9.22
C VAL A 95 0.88 -2.23 -9.48
N GLN A 96 0.05 -2.50 -8.47
CA GLN A 96 -1.41 -2.33 -8.56
C GLN A 96 -1.83 -0.85 -8.48
N ALA A 97 -1.29 -0.09 -7.52
CA ALA A 97 -1.78 1.24 -7.20
C ALA A 97 -1.33 2.33 -8.18
N VAL A 98 -0.10 2.26 -8.69
CA VAL A 98 0.47 3.32 -9.54
C VAL A 98 -0.28 3.46 -10.87
N PRO A 99 -0.53 2.38 -11.65
CA PRO A 99 -1.30 2.52 -12.90
C PRO A 99 -2.72 3.05 -12.66
N HIS A 100 -3.36 2.61 -11.57
CA HIS A 100 -4.70 3.07 -11.21
C HIS A 100 -4.71 4.57 -10.84
N PHE A 101 -3.76 5.03 -10.04
CA PHE A 101 -3.62 6.45 -9.72
C PHE A 101 -3.32 7.31 -10.96
N VAL A 102 -2.41 6.85 -11.83
CA VAL A 102 -2.08 7.55 -13.09
C VAL A 102 -3.30 7.67 -14.00
N TYR A 103 -4.12 6.61 -14.09
CA TYR A 103 -5.36 6.67 -14.85
C TYR A 103 -6.28 7.78 -14.33
N HIS A 104 -6.51 7.87 -13.01
CA HIS A 104 -7.37 8.89 -12.43
C HIS A 104 -6.80 10.30 -12.54
N LEU A 105 -5.47 10.47 -12.48
CA LEU A 105 -4.82 11.75 -12.76
C LEU A 105 -5.02 12.23 -14.20
N ALA A 106 -5.25 11.31 -15.14
CA ALA A 106 -5.54 11.63 -16.53
C ALA A 106 -7.03 11.90 -16.81
N HIS A 107 -7.92 11.69 -15.83
CA HIS A 107 -9.38 11.82 -15.95
C HIS A 107 -9.97 12.67 -14.81
N LEU A 108 -9.36 13.82 -14.54
CA LEU A 108 -9.75 14.71 -13.43
C LEU A 108 -11.08 15.44 -13.67
N ASP A 109 -11.49 15.54 -14.92
CA ASP A 109 -12.72 16.19 -15.38
C ASP A 109 -13.99 15.34 -15.17
N ALA A 110 -13.83 14.09 -14.75
CA ALA A 110 -14.95 13.17 -14.50
C ALA A 110 -15.74 13.50 -13.22
N LEU A 111 -15.20 14.32 -12.31
CA LEU A 111 -15.81 14.66 -11.02
C LEU A 111 -15.84 16.19 -10.78
N PRO A 112 -16.77 16.67 -9.94
CA PRO A 112 -16.67 18.01 -9.34
C PRO A 112 -15.30 18.21 -8.66
N THR A 113 -14.80 19.45 -8.62
CA THR A 113 -13.42 19.73 -8.20
C THR A 113 -13.09 19.25 -6.78
N ASP A 114 -14.01 19.43 -5.84
CA ASP A 114 -13.86 18.99 -4.45
C ASP A 114 -13.82 17.46 -4.33
N GLU A 115 -14.72 16.74 -5.01
CA GLU A 115 -14.70 15.28 -5.09
C GLU A 115 -13.47 14.76 -5.83
N ALA A 116 -13.02 15.43 -6.89
CA ALA A 116 -11.81 15.10 -7.61
C ALA A 116 -10.58 15.20 -6.68
N ILE A 117 -10.45 16.29 -5.91
CA ILE A 117 -9.36 16.45 -4.94
C ILE A 117 -9.40 15.34 -3.89
N ALA A 118 -10.57 15.08 -3.30
CA ALA A 118 -10.74 14.03 -2.30
C ALA A 118 -10.35 12.65 -2.86
N SER A 119 -10.82 12.33 -4.06
CA SER A 119 -10.49 11.10 -4.78
C SER A 119 -8.99 10.97 -5.03
N GLN A 120 -8.32 12.02 -5.53
CA GLN A 120 -6.88 11.99 -5.77
C GLN A 120 -6.07 11.81 -4.49
N VAL A 121 -6.46 12.47 -3.39
CA VAL A 121 -5.80 12.27 -2.09
C VAL A 121 -5.95 10.83 -1.63
N THR A 122 -7.16 10.26 -1.73
CA THR A 122 -7.41 8.85 -1.39
C THR A 122 -6.57 7.91 -2.25
N LEU A 123 -6.47 8.15 -3.56
CA LEU A 123 -5.71 7.32 -4.50
C LEU A 123 -4.19 7.48 -4.37
N ALA A 124 -3.70 8.61 -3.86
CA ALA A 124 -2.28 8.83 -3.60
C ALA A 124 -1.80 8.02 -2.38
N MET A 125 -2.65 7.77 -1.38
CA MET A 125 -2.28 7.02 -0.17
C MET A 125 -1.70 5.62 -0.44
N PRO A 126 -2.32 4.75 -1.26
CA PRO A 126 -1.76 3.45 -1.61
C PRO A 126 -0.49 3.51 -2.49
N VAL A 127 -0.04 4.70 -2.89
CA VAL A 127 1.27 4.92 -3.55
C VAL A 127 2.29 5.47 -2.56
N VAL A 128 1.96 6.55 -1.86
CA VAL A 128 2.88 7.24 -0.95
C VAL A 128 3.24 6.37 0.25
N VAL A 129 2.26 5.70 0.87
CA VAL A 129 2.53 4.88 2.06
C VAL A 129 3.50 3.74 1.73
N PRO A 130 3.32 2.91 0.69
CA PRO A 130 4.30 1.88 0.37
C PRO A 130 5.69 2.41 0.04
N LEU A 131 5.81 3.57 -0.61
CA LEU A 131 7.12 4.18 -0.89
C LEU A 131 7.85 4.57 0.41
N VAL A 132 7.13 5.17 1.36
CA VAL A 132 7.68 5.52 2.68
C VAL A 132 8.09 4.26 3.44
N LEU A 133 7.24 3.23 3.47
CA LEU A 133 7.54 1.96 4.14
C LEU A 133 8.74 1.26 3.49
N LEU A 134 8.83 1.23 2.16
CA LEU A 134 9.98 0.68 1.44
C LEU A 134 11.27 1.40 1.80
N TRP A 135 11.25 2.73 1.86
CA TRP A 135 12.40 3.52 2.32
C TRP A 135 12.83 3.14 3.74
N LEU A 136 11.88 2.95 4.66
CA LEU A 136 12.16 2.49 6.02
C LEU A 136 12.80 1.08 6.05
N THR A 137 12.47 0.19 5.12
CA THR A 137 13.12 -1.14 5.02
C THR A 137 14.57 -1.10 4.52
N ARG A 138 15.04 0.01 3.93
CA ARG A 138 16.41 0.11 3.39
C ARG A 138 17.45 0.36 4.48
N GLN A 139 17.09 1.12 5.52
CA GLN A 139 18.00 1.60 6.56
C GLN A 139 18.63 0.50 7.45
N GLU A 140 18.19 -0.75 7.35
CA GLU A 140 18.81 -1.88 8.06
C GLU A 140 20.09 -2.42 7.38
N TRP A 141 20.26 -2.20 6.06
CA TRP A 141 21.45 -2.66 5.33
C TRP A 141 22.71 -1.87 5.71
N ASP A 142 22.54 -0.58 6.01
CA ASP A 142 23.67 0.30 6.32
C ASP A 142 24.24 0.01 7.72
N GLY A 143 23.44 -0.51 8.67
CA GLY A 143 23.91 -0.78 10.03
C GLY A 143 24.76 -2.04 10.20
N GLU A 144 24.49 -3.10 9.41
CA GLU A 144 25.26 -4.35 9.46
C GLU A 144 26.59 -4.22 8.70
N THR A 145 26.59 -3.46 7.59
CA THR A 145 27.80 -3.20 6.79
C THR A 145 28.80 -2.31 7.52
N ASP A 146 28.34 -1.32 8.28
CA ASP A 146 29.20 -0.42 9.05
C ASP A 146 29.86 -1.16 10.24
N HIS A 147 29.12 -2.00 10.96
CA HIS A 147 29.69 -2.82 12.04
C HIS A 147 30.70 -3.85 11.54
N GLN A 148 30.47 -4.45 10.36
CA GLN A 148 31.46 -5.36 9.75
C GLN A 148 32.67 -4.62 9.18
N ALA A 149 32.51 -3.37 8.73
CA ALA A 149 33.61 -2.53 8.28
C ALA A 149 34.47 -2.02 9.46
N GLU A 150 33.85 -1.63 10.57
CA GLU A 150 34.53 -1.27 11.81
C GLU A 150 35.30 -2.46 12.40
N ALA A 151 34.69 -3.64 12.47
CA ALA A 151 35.35 -4.85 12.95
C ALA A 151 36.60 -5.22 12.11
N ARG A 152 36.50 -5.13 10.78
CA ARG A 152 37.65 -5.35 9.88
C ARG A 152 38.75 -4.31 10.05
N ARG A 153 38.40 -3.04 10.33
CA ARG A 153 39.38 -1.98 10.59
C ARG A 153 40.10 -2.19 11.93
N ALA A 154 39.38 -2.62 12.96
CA ALA A 154 39.95 -2.94 14.26
C ALA A 154 40.97 -4.09 14.16
N ASP A 155 40.64 -5.15 13.41
CA ASP A 155 41.57 -6.26 13.15
C ASP A 155 42.82 -5.80 12.38
N SER A 156 42.65 -4.95 11.36
CA SER A 156 43.79 -4.45 10.55
C SER A 156 44.76 -3.54 11.30
N ASN A 157 44.31 -2.83 12.35
CA ASN A 157 45.17 -1.98 13.18
C ASN A 157 45.87 -2.76 14.32
N SER A 158 45.55 -4.04 14.49
CA SER A 158 46.12 -4.92 15.52
C SER A 158 47.23 -5.85 14.99
N SER A 159 47.53 -5.77 13.69
CA SER A 159 48.61 -6.50 12.99
C SER A 159 49.78 -5.59 12.65
#